data_AF-A0A101VRF8-F1
#
_entry.id   AF-A0A101VRF8-F1
#
_cell.length_a   1.000
_cell.length_b   1.000
_cell.length_c   1.000
_cell.angle_alpha   90.00
_cell.angle_beta   90.00
_cell.angle_gamma   90.00
#
_symmetry.space_group_name_H-M   'P 1'
#
loop_
_entity.id
_entity.type
_entity.pdbx_description
1 polymer ?
#
loop_
_entity_poly.entity_id
_entity_poly.type
_entity_poly.pdbx_seq_one_letter_code
_entity_poly.pdbx_strand_id
1 'polypeptide(L)'
;MNEKKIEKIFQNSACRNELFDAFGDAIKSGIRNTELYKILLANPALSTDELEMYSQELVKKLKGSEYDFYLWTGQIFEMGSGRESEHAKAFDYYCKASLINPTDAEPLIKILRLYNYDYQYAINNSIEEIVEKRVRFVNKKSVIYSLLADHFKAKGDTLKFTEYKTLSELSASRE
;
A
#
# COMPACT_ATOMS: atom_id res chain seq x y z
N MET A 1 -2.11 19.59 22.94
CA MET A 1 -0.76 19.94 22.42
C MET A 1 -0.91 20.61 21.06
N ASN A 2 -0.04 21.55 20.65
CA ASN A 2 -0.13 22.18 19.31
C ASN A 2 0.34 21.19 18.23
N GLU A 3 -0.35 21.13 17.09
CA GLU A 3 -0.04 20.29 15.93
C GLU A 3 1.42 20.39 15.49
N LYS A 4 1.99 21.60 15.41
CA LYS A 4 3.41 21.78 15.06
C LYS A 4 4.39 21.13 16.04
N LYS A 5 3.98 21.02 17.32
CA LYS A 5 4.80 20.34 18.34
C LYS A 5 4.71 18.83 18.17
N ILE A 6 3.52 18.31 17.89
CA ILE A 6 3.30 16.88 17.59
C ILE A 6 4.10 16.47 16.35
N GLU A 7 4.04 17.28 15.28
CA GLU A 7 4.78 17.03 14.05
C GLU A 7 6.28 16.90 14.31
N LYS A 8 6.86 17.82 15.08
CA LYS A 8 8.28 17.76 15.45
C LYS A 8 8.64 16.50 16.24
N ILE A 9 7.75 16.03 17.10
CA ILE A 9 7.95 14.77 17.84
C ILE A 9 7.90 13.60 16.87
N PHE A 10 6.88 13.52 16.01
CA PHE A 10 6.75 12.47 15.01
C PHE A 10 7.92 12.41 14.02
N GLN A 11 8.51 13.56 13.67
CA GLN A 11 9.67 13.60 12.77
C GLN A 11 10.97 13.14 13.44
N ASN A 12 11.21 13.55 14.69
CA ASN A 12 12.56 13.54 15.25
C ASN A 12 12.73 12.62 16.47
N SER A 13 11.64 12.21 17.12
CA SER A 13 11.76 11.40 18.32
C SER A 13 12.20 9.99 17.97
N ALA A 14 13.26 9.53 18.64
CA ALA A 14 13.67 8.13 18.68
C ALA A 14 13.08 7.38 19.90
N CYS A 15 12.29 8.07 20.74
CA CYS A 15 11.71 7.51 21.95
C CYS A 15 10.29 7.00 21.68
N ARG A 16 10.13 5.68 21.70
CA ARG A 16 8.83 5.02 21.45
C ARG A 16 7.71 5.49 22.38
N ASN A 17 8.01 5.72 23.66
CA ASN A 17 7.03 6.25 24.62
C ASN A 17 6.61 7.68 24.28
N GLU A 18 7.54 8.53 23.83
CA GLU A 18 7.23 9.90 23.44
C GLU A 18 6.36 9.93 22.17
N LEU A 19 6.63 9.05 21.20
CA LEU A 19 5.78 8.87 20.02
C LEU A 19 4.37 8.42 20.41
N PHE A 20 4.26 7.46 21.34
CA PHE A 20 2.98 6.96 21.82
C PHE A 20 2.16 8.03 22.54
N ASP A 21 2.80 8.78 23.44
CA ASP A 21 2.15 9.88 24.17
C ASP A 21 1.71 10.99 23.21
N ALA A 22 2.57 11.38 22.27
CA ALA A 22 2.23 12.40 21.26
C ALA A 22 1.09 11.95 20.34
N PHE A 23 1.05 10.67 19.96
CA PHE A 23 -0.05 10.08 19.20
C PHE A 23 -1.36 10.13 20.00
N GLY A 24 -1.34 9.68 21.27
CA GLY A 24 -2.49 9.73 22.16
C GLY A 24 -3.02 11.15 22.35
N ASP A 25 -2.13 12.12 22.56
CA ASP A 25 -2.48 13.53 22.69
C ASP A 25 -3.08 14.11 21.41
N ALA A 26 -2.54 13.76 20.24
CA ALA A 26 -3.07 14.18 18.95
C ALA A 26 -4.51 13.69 18.74
N ILE A 27 -4.76 12.41 18.99
CA ILE A 27 -6.07 11.78 18.86
C ILE A 27 -7.07 12.37 19.87
N LYS A 28 -6.67 12.51 21.14
CA LYS A 28 -7.52 13.13 22.19
C LYS A 28 -7.87 14.59 21.88
N SER A 29 -6.95 15.30 21.23
CA SER A 29 -7.16 16.69 20.80
C SER A 29 -8.02 16.80 19.53
N GLY A 30 -8.44 15.69 18.93
CA GLY A 30 -9.30 15.68 17.75
C GLY A 30 -8.59 16.08 16.45
N ILE A 31 -7.26 15.98 16.39
CA ILE A 31 -6.51 16.27 15.16
C ILE A 31 -6.84 15.19 14.11
N ARG A 32 -7.23 15.61 12.91
CA ARG A 32 -7.61 14.71 11.80
C ARG A 32 -6.72 14.87 10.56
N ASN A 33 -5.58 15.54 10.70
CA ASN A 33 -4.66 15.76 9.60
C ASN A 33 -3.95 14.44 9.21
N THR A 34 -4.35 13.83 8.10
CA THR A 34 -3.76 12.59 7.59
C THR A 34 -2.24 12.70 7.37
N GLU A 35 -1.76 13.83 6.85
CA GLU A 35 -0.34 14.03 6.54
C GLU A 35 0.52 14.04 7.80
N LEU A 36 0.01 14.61 8.90
CA LEU A 36 0.68 14.56 10.20
C LEU A 36 0.92 13.12 10.66
N TYR A 37 -0.08 12.24 10.48
CA TYR A 37 0.04 10.85 10.91
C TYR A 37 0.87 10.01 9.94
N LYS A 38 0.93 10.36 8.65
CA LYS A 38 1.87 9.74 7.71
C LYS A 38 3.32 9.97 8.14
N ILE A 39 3.63 11.14 8.70
CA ILE A 39 4.94 11.43 9.30
C ILE A 39 5.26 10.48 10.46
N LEU A 40 4.30 10.23 11.36
CA LEU A 40 4.48 9.25 12.45
C LEU A 40 4.78 7.86 11.88
N LEU A 41 3.98 7.39 10.90
CA LEU A 41 4.14 6.06 10.32
C LEU A 41 5.50 5.90 9.62
N ALA A 42 6.05 6.98 9.08
CA ALA A 42 7.37 6.98 8.45
C ALA A 42 8.54 7.13 9.44
N ASN A 43 8.27 7.24 10.75
CA ASN A 43 9.33 7.41 11.74
C ASN A 43 10.17 6.11 11.87
N PRO A 44 11.50 6.17 11.70
CA PRO A 44 12.37 4.98 11.69
C PRO A 44 12.55 4.31 13.07
N ALA A 45 12.11 4.96 14.15
CA ALA A 45 12.14 4.38 15.49
C ALA A 45 11.02 3.36 15.73
N LEU A 46 10.02 3.31 14.83
CA LEU A 46 8.94 2.35 14.91
C LEU A 46 9.40 0.96 14.50
N SER A 47 9.10 -0.02 15.34
CA SER A 47 9.14 -1.42 14.92
C SER A 47 8.01 -1.73 13.93
N THR A 48 8.14 -2.85 13.21
CA THR A 48 7.11 -3.36 12.30
C THR A 48 5.76 -3.52 13.00
N ASP A 49 5.74 -4.01 14.23
CA ASP A 49 4.51 -4.23 15.00
C ASP A 49 3.88 -2.89 15.45
N GLU A 50 4.70 -1.90 15.81
CA GLU A 50 4.22 -0.57 16.16
C GLU A 50 3.64 0.16 14.94
N LEU A 51 4.28 0.03 13.77
CA LEU A 51 3.76 0.56 12.52
C LEU A 51 2.36 -0.01 12.22
N GLU A 52 2.18 -1.32 12.36
CA GLU A 52 0.86 -1.94 12.21
C GLU A 52 -0.14 -1.46 13.25
N MET A 53 0.27 -1.39 14.52
CA MET A 53 -0.56 -0.90 15.62
C MET A 53 -1.08 0.51 15.33
N TYR A 54 -0.18 1.46 15.01
CA TYR A 54 -0.56 2.84 14.70
C TYR A 54 -1.44 2.92 13.46
N SER A 55 -1.10 2.21 12.38
CA SER A 55 -1.90 2.21 11.15
C SER A 55 -3.32 1.70 11.40
N GLN A 56 -3.47 0.59 12.12
CA GLN A 56 -4.79 0.04 12.48
C GLN A 56 -5.59 0.98 13.38
N GLU A 57 -4.93 1.62 14.35
CA GLU A 57 -5.60 2.56 15.24
C GLU A 57 -6.06 3.82 14.50
N LEU A 58 -5.25 4.33 13.57
CA LEU A 58 -5.60 5.46 12.70
C LEU A 58 -6.84 5.14 11.86
N VAL A 59 -6.90 3.98 11.21
CA VAL A 59 -8.07 3.54 10.43
C VAL A 59 -9.32 3.37 11.30
N LYS A 60 -9.16 2.99 12.58
CA LYS A 60 -10.29 2.90 13.52
C LYS A 60 -10.80 4.28 13.93
N LYS A 61 -9.90 5.23 14.21
CA LYS A 61 -10.23 6.55 14.78
C LYS A 61 -10.54 7.61 13.72
N LEU A 62 -9.92 7.55 12.55
CA LEU A 62 -10.00 8.53 11.48
C LEU A 62 -10.72 7.94 10.26
N LYS A 63 -12.03 7.72 10.42
CA LYS A 63 -12.90 7.25 9.33
C LYS A 63 -12.87 8.20 8.14
N GLY A 64 -12.81 7.64 6.94
CA GLY A 64 -12.68 8.34 5.66
C GLY A 64 -11.25 8.42 5.12
N SER A 65 -10.23 8.08 5.93
CA SER A 65 -8.81 8.13 5.53
C SER A 65 -8.18 6.73 5.42
N GLU A 66 -9.00 5.68 5.41
CA GLU A 66 -8.53 4.30 5.43
C GLU A 66 -7.68 3.95 4.20
N TYR A 67 -8.11 4.43 3.03
CA TYR A 67 -7.37 4.26 1.78
C TYR A 67 -5.94 4.81 1.89
N ASP A 68 -5.82 6.06 2.35
CA ASP A 68 -4.53 6.76 2.44
C ASP A 68 -3.60 6.08 3.43
N PHE A 69 -4.11 5.67 4.60
CA PHE A 69 -3.30 4.99 5.61
C PHE A 69 -2.88 3.59 5.15
N TYR A 70 -3.80 2.82 4.54
CA TYR A 70 -3.43 1.50 4.03
C TYR A 70 -2.39 1.59 2.92
N LEU A 71 -2.56 2.51 1.98
CA LEU A 71 -1.61 2.70 0.89
C LEU A 71 -0.23 3.15 1.42
N TRP A 72 -0.21 4.14 2.33
CA TRP A 72 1.04 4.66 2.90
C TRP A 72 1.78 3.62 3.74
N THR A 73 1.07 2.88 4.59
CA THR A 73 1.69 1.81 5.40
C THR A 73 2.22 0.69 4.51
N GLY A 74 1.51 0.31 3.44
CA GLY A 74 2.01 -0.65 2.45
C GLY A 74 3.31 -0.18 1.80
N GLN A 75 3.42 1.11 1.47
CA GLN A 75 4.64 1.71 0.91
C GLN A 75 5.81 1.68 1.88
N ILE A 76 5.57 1.94 3.17
CA ILE A 76 6.62 1.85 4.19
C ILE A 76 7.15 0.42 4.31
N PHE A 77 6.27 -0.59 4.26
CA PHE A 77 6.71 -1.99 4.24
C PHE A 77 7.48 -2.36 2.97
N GLU A 78 7.03 -1.90 1.79
CA GLU A 78 7.73 -2.10 0.52
C GLU A 78 9.17 -1.51 0.56
N MET A 79 9.33 -0.34 1.17
CA MET A 79 10.64 0.33 1.33
C MET A 79 11.49 -0.22 2.49
N GLY A 80 11.00 -1.21 3.23
CA GLY A 80 11.69 -1.79 4.39
C GLY A 80 12.99 -2.52 4.03
N SER A 81 13.43 -3.44 4.88
CA SER A 81 14.67 -4.20 4.69
C SER A 81 14.67 -5.16 3.49
N GLY A 82 13.61 -5.18 2.68
CA GLY A 82 13.46 -6.04 1.51
C GLY A 82 13.18 -7.50 1.88
N ARG A 83 12.84 -7.79 3.14
CA ARG A 83 12.54 -9.16 3.57
C ARG A 83 11.20 -9.62 3.00
N GLU A 84 11.06 -10.93 2.79
CA GLU A 84 9.81 -11.53 2.33
C GLU A 84 8.64 -11.19 3.27
N SER A 85 8.89 -11.17 4.59
CA SER A 85 7.87 -10.81 5.58
C SER A 85 7.35 -9.37 5.44
N GLU A 86 8.19 -8.43 5.02
CA GLU A 86 7.79 -7.04 4.78
C GLU A 86 7.03 -6.92 3.46
N HIS A 87 7.45 -7.63 2.41
CA HIS A 87 6.69 -7.71 1.16
C HIS A 87 5.29 -8.32 1.37
N ALA A 88 5.18 -9.34 2.21
CA ALA A 88 3.89 -9.93 2.57
C ALA A 88 2.98 -8.94 3.32
N LYS A 89 3.54 -8.10 4.20
CA LYS A 89 2.80 -7.01 4.85
C LYS A 89 2.41 -5.94 3.85
N ALA A 90 3.31 -5.49 2.98
CA ALA A 90 3.00 -4.53 1.91
C ALA A 90 1.83 -5.03 1.04
N PHE A 91 1.88 -6.30 0.64
CA PHE A 91 0.82 -6.96 -0.12
C PHE A 91 -0.54 -6.92 0.58
N ASP A 92 -0.60 -7.29 1.87
CA ASP A 92 -1.84 -7.25 2.66
C ASP A 92 -2.41 -5.83 2.76
N TYR A 93 -1.57 -4.83 2.99
CA TYR A 93 -1.98 -3.43 3.07
C TYR A 93 -2.49 -2.88 1.73
N TYR A 94 -1.83 -3.22 0.61
CA TYR A 94 -2.34 -2.86 -0.70
C TYR A 94 -3.64 -3.58 -1.06
N CYS A 95 -3.82 -4.84 -0.63
CA CYS A 95 -5.09 -5.55 -0.76
C CYS A 95 -6.21 -4.82 -0.01
N LYS A 96 -5.95 -4.35 1.22
CA LYS A 96 -6.89 -3.53 2.00
C LYS A 96 -7.19 -2.20 1.30
N ALA A 97 -6.19 -1.49 0.79
CA ALA A 97 -6.40 -0.25 0.04
C ALA A 97 -7.29 -0.49 -1.20
N SER A 98 -7.05 -1.57 -1.95
CA SER A 98 -7.85 -1.96 -3.11
C SER A 98 -9.31 -2.33 -2.78
N LEU A 99 -9.61 -2.68 -1.52
CA LEU A 99 -10.97 -2.93 -1.04
C LEU A 99 -11.70 -1.64 -0.69
N ILE A 100 -10.99 -0.66 -0.11
CA ILE A 100 -11.57 0.63 0.27
C ILE A 100 -11.88 1.47 -0.98
N ASN A 101 -10.97 1.52 -1.94
CA ASN A 101 -11.18 2.22 -3.21
C ASN A 101 -10.89 1.28 -4.40
N PRO A 102 -11.86 0.45 -4.82
CA PRO A 102 -11.67 -0.55 -5.87
C PRO A 102 -11.52 0.06 -7.27
N THR A 103 -11.82 1.35 -7.43
CA THR A 103 -11.73 2.03 -8.74
C THR A 103 -10.36 2.63 -9.02
N ASP A 104 -9.55 2.83 -7.98
CA ASP A 104 -8.18 3.31 -8.11
C ASP A 104 -7.26 2.16 -8.55
N ALA A 105 -6.39 2.47 -9.52
CA ALA A 105 -5.44 1.52 -10.07
C ALA A 105 -4.21 1.35 -9.17
N GLU A 106 -3.85 2.37 -8.38
CA GLU A 106 -2.57 2.41 -7.66
C GLU A 106 -2.34 1.18 -6.76
N PRO A 107 -3.32 0.69 -5.97
CA PRO A 107 -3.10 -0.50 -5.16
C PRO A 107 -2.78 -1.75 -5.99
N LEU A 108 -3.40 -1.93 -7.15
CA LEU A 108 -3.13 -3.09 -8.01
C LEU A 108 -1.77 -2.97 -8.71
N ILE A 109 -1.37 -1.77 -9.12
CA ILE A 109 -0.03 -1.49 -9.64
C ILE A 109 1.01 -1.88 -8.60
N LYS A 110 0.79 -1.45 -7.35
CA LYS A 110 1.66 -1.75 -6.22
C LYS A 110 1.72 -3.24 -5.89
N ILE A 111 0.58 -3.94 -5.87
CA ILE A 111 0.53 -5.40 -5.68
C ILE A 111 1.35 -6.12 -6.75
N LEU A 112 1.18 -5.76 -8.03
CA LEU A 112 1.88 -6.44 -9.12
C LEU A 112 3.40 -6.22 -9.07
N ARG A 113 3.84 -5.04 -8.61
CA ARG A 113 5.27 -4.71 -8.44
C ARG A 113 5.95 -5.46 -7.30
N LEU A 114 5.20 -6.03 -6.36
CA LEU A 114 5.76 -6.89 -5.31
C LEU A 114 6.16 -8.28 -5.84
N TYR A 115 5.82 -8.62 -7.08
CA TYR A 115 6.19 -9.91 -7.65
C TYR A 115 7.71 -10.00 -7.79
N ASN A 116 8.30 -11.04 -7.18
CA ASN A 116 9.73 -11.29 -7.27
C ASN A 116 10.00 -12.40 -8.30
N TYR A 117 10.77 -12.11 -9.35
CA TYR A 117 11.10 -13.09 -10.40
C TYR A 117 12.30 -13.98 -10.05
N ASP A 118 13.16 -13.54 -9.14
CA ASP A 118 14.37 -14.25 -8.75
C ASP A 118 14.08 -15.28 -7.65
N TYR A 119 13.07 -15.00 -6.81
CA TYR A 119 12.69 -15.83 -5.66
C TYR A 119 11.20 -16.14 -5.67
N GLN A 120 10.87 -17.39 -5.35
CA GLN A 120 9.48 -17.83 -5.23
C GLN A 120 8.91 -17.44 -3.86
N TYR A 121 8.54 -16.18 -3.70
CA TYR A 121 7.83 -15.73 -2.50
C TYR A 121 6.42 -16.34 -2.44
N ALA A 122 5.95 -16.63 -1.23
CA ALA A 122 4.62 -17.21 -1.03
C ALA A 122 3.51 -16.33 -1.64
N ILE A 123 3.70 -15.01 -1.65
CA ILE A 123 2.74 -14.05 -2.21
C ILE A 123 2.67 -14.05 -3.74
N ASN A 124 3.69 -14.53 -4.46
CA ASN A 124 3.73 -14.47 -5.93
C ASN A 124 2.49 -15.12 -6.56
N ASN A 125 2.07 -16.27 -6.04
CA ASN A 125 0.87 -16.97 -6.52
C ASN A 125 -0.42 -16.15 -6.30
N SER A 126 -0.47 -15.37 -5.22
CA SER A 126 -1.65 -14.56 -4.86
C SER A 126 -1.70 -13.23 -5.61
N ILE A 127 -0.54 -12.69 -6.02
CA ILE A 127 -0.44 -11.42 -6.76
C ILE A 127 -1.23 -11.49 -8.06
N GLU A 128 -0.98 -12.49 -8.89
CA GLU A 128 -1.66 -12.68 -10.17
C GLU A 128 -3.17 -12.81 -9.96
N GLU A 129 -3.60 -13.72 -9.08
CA GLU A 129 -5.02 -13.98 -8.83
C GLU A 129 -5.76 -12.69 -8.41
N ILE A 130 -5.20 -11.93 -7.47
CA ILE A 130 -5.85 -10.72 -6.97
C ILE A 130 -5.94 -9.65 -8.05
N VAL A 131 -4.86 -9.41 -8.79
CA VAL A 131 -4.82 -8.37 -9.84
C VAL A 131 -5.78 -8.72 -10.97
N GLU A 132 -5.76 -9.96 -11.46
CA GLU A 132 -6.66 -10.45 -12.53
C GLU A 132 -8.14 -10.37 -12.10
N LYS A 133 -8.45 -10.70 -10.84
CA LYS A 133 -9.83 -10.64 -10.32
C LYS A 133 -10.34 -9.21 -10.13
N ARG A 134 -9.47 -8.28 -9.77
CA ARG A 134 -9.86 -6.91 -9.37
C ARG A 134 -9.80 -5.89 -10.48
N VAL A 135 -8.99 -6.10 -11.52
CA VAL A 135 -8.84 -5.16 -12.65
C VAL A 135 -10.18 -4.72 -13.25
N ARG A 136 -11.20 -5.60 -13.23
CA ARG A 136 -12.55 -5.26 -13.74
C ARG A 136 -13.23 -4.07 -13.05
N PHE A 137 -12.82 -3.74 -11.82
CA PHE A 137 -13.38 -2.63 -11.03
C PHE A 137 -12.62 -1.32 -11.19
N VAL A 138 -11.40 -1.35 -11.72
CA VAL A 138 -10.52 -0.19 -11.82
C VAL A 138 -10.92 0.69 -13.01
N ASN A 139 -10.77 2.02 -12.87
CA ASN A 139 -11.07 2.98 -13.94
C ASN A 139 -10.01 2.99 -15.05
N LYS A 140 -8.74 2.75 -14.71
CA LYS A 140 -7.60 2.68 -15.64
C LYS A 140 -7.16 1.22 -15.87
N LYS A 141 -8.01 0.42 -16.50
CA LYS A 141 -7.76 -1.00 -16.77
C LYS A 141 -6.63 -1.18 -17.77
N SER A 142 -6.54 -0.28 -18.77
CA SER A 142 -5.45 -0.28 -19.76
C SER A 142 -4.07 -0.36 -19.10
N VAL A 143 -3.85 0.45 -18.06
CA VAL A 143 -2.59 0.47 -17.29
C VAL A 143 -2.33 -0.88 -16.62
N ILE A 144 -3.33 -1.45 -15.94
CA ILE A 144 -3.18 -2.74 -15.26
C ILE A 144 -2.93 -3.88 -16.25
N TYR A 145 -3.66 -3.92 -17.37
CA TYR A 145 -3.47 -4.92 -18.41
C TYR A 145 -2.11 -4.81 -19.09
N SER A 146 -1.60 -3.59 -19.31
CA SER A 146 -0.24 -3.40 -19.80
C SER A 146 0.79 -4.02 -18.85
N LEU A 147 0.65 -3.78 -17.55
CA LEU A 147 1.57 -4.35 -16.55
C LEU A 147 1.45 -5.87 -16.46
N LEU A 148 0.24 -6.43 -16.54
CA LEU A 148 0.04 -7.89 -16.61
C LEU A 148 0.68 -8.49 -17.86
N ALA A 149 0.58 -7.81 -19.01
CA ALA A 149 1.25 -8.24 -20.23
C ALA A 149 2.77 -8.31 -20.02
N ASP A 150 3.38 -7.23 -19.51
CA ASP A 150 4.82 -7.20 -19.22
C ASP A 150 5.23 -8.28 -18.22
N HIS A 151 4.40 -8.52 -17.20
CA HIS A 151 4.60 -9.59 -16.21
C HIS A 151 4.63 -10.98 -16.85
N PHE A 152 3.62 -11.33 -17.64
CA PHE A 152 3.55 -12.64 -18.29
C PHE A 152 4.63 -12.80 -19.37
N LYS A 153 5.03 -11.72 -20.03
CA LYS A 153 6.20 -11.71 -20.93
C LYS A 153 7.48 -12.07 -20.17
N ALA A 154 7.70 -11.47 -18.99
CA ALA A 154 8.86 -11.77 -18.14
C ALA A 154 8.87 -13.23 -17.65
N LYS A 155 7.69 -13.82 -17.40
CA LYS A 155 7.54 -15.25 -17.08
C LYS A 155 7.70 -16.19 -18.29
N GLY A 156 7.75 -15.68 -19.51
CA GLY A 156 7.76 -16.46 -20.75
C GLY A 156 6.39 -17.01 -21.18
N ASP A 157 5.29 -16.56 -20.55
CA ASP A 157 3.92 -16.92 -20.93
C ASP A 157 3.44 -16.04 -22.09
N THR A 158 3.75 -16.50 -23.29
CA THR A 158 3.43 -15.80 -24.55
C THR A 158 1.93 -15.69 -24.82
N LEU A 159 1.12 -16.64 -24.35
CA LEU A 159 -0.32 -16.64 -24.53
C LEU A 159 -0.95 -15.52 -23.69
N LYS A 160 -0.69 -15.51 -22.38
CA LYS A 160 -1.20 -14.46 -21.48
C LYS A 160 -0.63 -13.09 -21.84
N PHE A 161 0.63 -13.00 -22.25
CA PHE A 161 1.19 -11.75 -22.76
C PHE A 161 0.35 -11.16 -23.91
N THR A 162 0.03 -11.98 -24.91
CA THR A 162 -0.73 -11.53 -26.09
C THR A 162 -2.16 -11.16 -25.73
N GLU A 163 -2.79 -11.95 -24.85
CA GLU A 163 -4.12 -11.68 -24.32
C GLU A 163 -4.18 -10.32 -23.62
N TYR A 164 -3.32 -10.09 -22.62
CA TYR A 164 -3.33 -8.86 -21.84
C TYR A 164 -2.89 -7.63 -22.64
N LYS A 165 -1.99 -7.80 -23.62
CA LYS A 165 -1.67 -6.72 -24.55
C LYS A 165 -2.91 -6.27 -25.35
N THR A 166 -3.69 -7.22 -25.85
CA THR A 166 -4.93 -6.94 -26.59
C THR A 166 -5.98 -6.27 -25.69
N LEU A 167 -6.14 -6.75 -24.45
CA LEU A 167 -7.05 -6.15 -23.47
C LEU A 167 -6.65 -4.72 -23.09
N SER A 168 -5.34 -4.45 -23.00
CA SER A 168 -4.81 -3.12 -22.75
C SER A 168 -5.20 -2.14 -23.87
N GLU A 169 -4.94 -2.51 -25.13
CA GLU A 169 -5.29 -1.70 -26.31
C GLU A 169 -6.81 -1.44 -26.41
N LEU A 170 -7.63 -2.48 -26.18
CA LEU A 170 -9.08 -2.35 -26.17
C LEU A 170 -9.59 -1.42 -25.06
N SER A 171 -9.01 -1.52 -23.86
CA SER A 171 -9.41 -0.69 -22.73
C SER A 171 -9.00 0.77 -22.92
N ALA A 172 -7.80 1.02 -23.46
CA ALA A 172 -7.31 2.37 -23.73
C ALA A 172 -8.19 3.13 -24.73
N SER A 173 -8.88 2.44 -25.64
CA SER A 173 -9.82 3.07 -26.58
C SER A 173 -11.17 3.49 -25.96
N ARG A 174 -11.46 3.04 -24.72
CA ARG A 174 -12.75 3.19 -24.03
C ARG A 174 -12.66 4.00 -22.73
N GLU A 175 -11.45 4.25 -22.25
CA GLU A 175 -11.11 5.07 -21.08
C GLU A 175 -10.86 6.52 -21.50
#